data_AF-A0A8W8P7I8-F1
#
_entry.id   AF-A0A8W8P7I8-F1
#
_cell.length_a   1.000
_cell.length_b   1.000
_cell.length_c   1.000
_cell.angle_alpha   90.00
_cell.angle_beta   90.00
_cell.angle_gamma   90.00
#
_symmetry.space_group_name_H-M   'P 1'
#
loop_
_entity.id
_entity.type
_entity.pdbx_description
1 polymer ?
#
loop_
_entity_poly.entity_id
_entity_poly.type
_entity_poly.pdbx_seq_one_letter_code
_entity_poly.pdbx_strand_id
1 'polypeptide(L)'
;MSAINETEPNPDYVRIEIDQTANINDGCLACSIDDVCVTLSSTKVHCIRGNEILHHLLNQGTYEMRMDMEDFDNQTRYVKYSSFNVGDESRKYKVTLSGFSGNVGDCFTNSTIGRVINSMMFSTWDQDNDKINSNCAVNQKSGWWHRSCSCANPNGLYLAGETTGNVSGITYHPWRDMYYSLKSTRLMVRRVA
;
A
#
# COMPACT_ATOMS: atom_id res chain seq x y z
N MET A 1 13.38 -15.93 17.37
CA MET A 1 12.43 -14.87 17.75
C MET A 1 12.27 -13.97 16.53
N SER A 2 11.04 -13.84 16.02
CA SER A 2 10.77 -13.14 14.76
C SER A 2 10.89 -11.63 14.94
N ALA A 3 11.64 -10.96 14.07
CA ALA A 3 11.94 -9.52 14.07
C ALA A 3 10.70 -8.60 13.95
N ILE A 4 9.50 -9.17 13.83
CA ILE A 4 8.22 -8.45 13.77
C ILE A 4 7.94 -7.69 15.09
N ASN A 5 8.57 -8.08 16.21
CA ASN A 5 8.30 -7.48 17.53
C ASN A 5 9.14 -6.23 17.87
N GLU A 6 10.07 -5.78 17.02
CA GLU A 6 10.93 -4.61 17.30
C GLU A 6 10.56 -3.33 16.52
N THR A 7 9.49 -3.36 15.73
CA THR A 7 8.85 -2.13 15.21
C THR A 7 7.73 -1.75 16.19
N GLU A 8 7.76 -0.51 16.69
CA GLU A 8 6.88 0.00 17.76
C GLU A 8 5.49 -0.68 17.77
N PRO A 9 5.17 -1.52 18.78
CA PRO A 9 3.83 -2.05 18.96
C PRO A 9 2.97 -0.94 19.54
N ASN A 10 2.76 0.14 18.76
CA ASN A 10 1.82 1.17 19.14
C ASN A 10 0.40 0.62 18.85
N PRO A 11 -0.37 0.28 19.89
CA PRO A 11 -1.67 -0.39 19.76
C PRO A 11 -2.72 0.46 19.03
N ASP A 12 -2.46 1.75 18.85
CA ASP A 12 -3.39 2.67 18.21
C ASP A 12 -3.41 2.53 16.67
N TYR A 13 -2.41 1.88 16.07
CA TYR A 13 -2.39 1.65 14.63
C TYR A 13 -3.28 0.46 14.25
N VAL A 14 -4.22 0.70 13.34
CA VAL A 14 -4.93 -0.37 12.64
C VAL A 14 -3.97 -0.92 11.59
N ARG A 15 -3.58 -2.18 11.78
CA ARG A 15 -2.86 -2.94 10.76
C ARG A 15 -3.85 -3.33 9.67
N ILE A 16 -3.58 -2.93 8.44
CA ILE A 16 -4.30 -3.45 7.28
C ILE A 16 -3.54 -4.69 6.84
N GLU A 17 -3.94 -5.86 7.33
CA GLU A 17 -3.51 -7.15 6.79
C GLU A 17 -4.50 -7.57 5.72
N ILE A 18 -4.01 -7.78 4.51
CA ILE A 18 -4.78 -8.44 3.45
C ILE A 18 -4.51 -9.93 3.64
N ASP A 19 -5.38 -10.60 4.39
CA ASP A 19 -5.29 -12.05 4.62
C ASP A 19 -5.80 -12.79 3.38
N GLN A 20 -4.91 -13.55 2.73
CA GLN A 20 -5.20 -14.33 1.52
C GLN A 20 -5.70 -15.75 1.85
N THR A 21 -5.98 -16.08 3.11
CA THR A 21 -6.30 -17.45 3.50
C THR A 21 -7.80 -17.74 3.58
N ALA A 22 -8.21 -18.70 2.75
CA ALA A 22 -9.58 -19.10 2.50
C ALA A 22 -10.25 -19.79 3.71
N ASN A 23 -11.33 -19.18 4.21
CA ASN A 23 -12.44 -19.89 4.83
C ASN A 23 -13.73 -19.14 4.50
N ILE A 24 -14.37 -19.54 3.41
CA ILE A 24 -15.43 -18.80 2.71
C ILE A 24 -16.77 -19.50 2.99
N ASN A 25 -17.71 -18.81 3.65
CA ASN A 25 -19.11 -19.25 3.75
C ASN A 25 -19.75 -19.27 2.34
N ASP A 26 -20.75 -20.13 2.09
CA ASP A 26 -21.36 -20.32 0.74
C ASP A 26 -21.81 -19.01 0.03
N GLY A 27 -22.27 -18.00 0.78
CA GLY A 27 -22.65 -16.70 0.19
C GLY A 27 -21.46 -15.85 -0.29
N CYS A 28 -20.26 -16.12 0.23
CA CYS A 28 -19.01 -15.44 -0.09
C CYS A 28 -18.28 -16.07 -1.29
N LEU A 29 -18.72 -17.23 -1.79
CA LEU A 29 -18.17 -17.87 -3.00
C LEU A 29 -18.38 -17.02 -4.27
N ALA A 30 -19.30 -16.06 -4.23
CA ALA A 30 -19.51 -15.09 -5.31
C ALA A 30 -18.53 -13.90 -5.28
N CYS A 31 -17.72 -13.76 -4.23
CA CYS A 31 -16.72 -12.71 -4.11
C CYS A 31 -15.41 -13.09 -4.79
N SER A 32 -14.65 -12.10 -5.26
CA SER A 32 -13.27 -12.33 -5.71
C SER A 32 -12.42 -12.84 -4.54
N ILE A 33 -11.35 -13.59 -4.83
CA ILE A 33 -10.35 -14.00 -3.84
C ILE A 33 -9.72 -12.81 -3.09
N ASP A 34 -9.77 -11.61 -3.69
CA ASP A 34 -9.22 -10.36 -3.14
C ASP A 34 -10.27 -9.49 -2.43
N ASP A 35 -11.53 -9.93 -2.39
CA ASP A 35 -12.62 -9.22 -1.75
C ASP A 35 -12.86 -9.77 -0.33
N VAL A 36 -12.97 -8.88 0.64
CA VAL A 36 -13.44 -9.21 1.99
C VAL A 36 -14.96 -9.33 1.97
N CYS A 37 -15.45 -10.51 2.30
CA CYS A 37 -16.88 -10.77 2.39
C CYS A 37 -17.45 -10.25 3.72
N VAL A 38 -18.46 -9.39 3.67
CA VAL A 38 -19.20 -8.92 4.86
C VAL A 38 -20.70 -9.07 4.69
N THR A 39 -21.43 -9.26 5.78
CA THR A 39 -22.90 -9.31 5.79
C THR A 39 -23.44 -8.07 6.49
N LEU A 40 -24.21 -7.24 5.79
CA LEU A 40 -24.78 -6.00 6.34
C LEU A 40 -26.32 -6.04 6.35
N SER A 41 -26.88 -5.67 7.50
CA SER A 41 -28.27 -5.25 7.84
C SER A 41 -29.48 -5.97 7.21
N SER A 42 -29.31 -7.04 6.42
CA SER A 42 -30.40 -7.70 5.70
C SER A 42 -30.06 -9.11 5.21
N THR A 43 -29.08 -9.79 5.82
CA THR A 43 -28.50 -11.06 5.31
C THR A 43 -27.88 -10.98 3.90
N LYS A 44 -27.73 -9.76 3.35
CA LYS A 44 -27.12 -9.54 2.05
C LYS A 44 -25.59 -9.53 2.18
N VAL A 45 -24.96 -10.41 1.42
CA VAL A 45 -23.51 -10.51 1.29
C VAL A 45 -23.00 -9.38 0.40
N HIS A 46 -21.94 -8.71 0.86
CA HIS A 46 -21.20 -7.69 0.12
C HIS A 46 -19.74 -8.13 -0.01
N CYS A 47 -19.20 -8.02 -1.21
CA CYS A 47 -17.78 -8.26 -1.51
C CYS A 47 -17.08 -6.90 -1.50
N ILE A 48 -16.24 -6.65 -0.50
CA ILE A 48 -15.59 -5.35 -0.30
C ILE A 48 -14.11 -5.46 -0.65
N ARG A 49 -13.67 -4.65 -1.63
CA ARG A 49 -12.27 -4.55 -2.02
C ARG A 49 -11.43 -3.90 -0.92
N GLY A 50 -10.15 -4.28 -0.81
CA GLY A 50 -9.23 -3.68 0.16
C GLY A 50 -9.19 -2.15 0.12
N ASN A 51 -9.29 -1.55 -1.08
CA ASN A 51 -9.35 -0.09 -1.24
C ASN A 51 -10.66 0.54 -0.74
N GLU A 52 -11.79 -0.16 -0.82
CA GLU A 52 -13.08 0.33 -0.31
C GLU A 52 -13.11 0.32 1.22
N ILE A 53 -12.55 -0.73 1.84
CA ILE A 53 -12.33 -0.77 3.30
C ILE A 53 -11.44 0.39 3.72
N LEU A 54 -10.34 0.60 2.99
CA LEU A 54 -9.41 1.69 3.28
C LEU A 54 -10.10 3.06 3.16
N HIS A 55 -10.85 3.29 2.08
CA HIS A 55 -11.62 4.51 1.90
C HIS A 55 -12.61 4.72 3.06
N HIS A 56 -13.43 3.72 3.37
CA HIS A 56 -14.41 3.80 4.45
C HIS A 56 -13.78 4.08 5.81
N LEU A 57 -12.63 3.45 6.13
CA LEU A 57 -11.90 3.71 7.36
C LEU A 57 -11.39 5.16 7.40
N LEU A 58 -10.70 5.60 6.35
CA LEU A 58 -10.09 6.93 6.28
C LEU A 58 -11.09 8.06 6.17
N ASN A 59 -12.34 7.78 5.76
CA ASN A 59 -13.41 8.78 5.68
C ASN A 59 -14.09 9.05 7.04
N GLN A 60 -13.75 8.31 8.10
CA GLN A 60 -14.33 8.48 9.45
C GLN A 60 -13.64 9.57 10.29
N GLY A 61 -12.55 10.16 9.78
CA GLY A 61 -11.80 11.18 10.50
C GLY A 61 -10.46 11.49 9.83
N THR A 62 -9.56 12.09 10.60
CA THR A 62 -8.19 12.34 10.13
C THR A 62 -7.32 11.16 10.55
N TYR A 63 -6.51 10.65 9.62
CA TYR A 63 -5.60 9.55 9.88
C TYR A 63 -4.17 9.94 9.49
N GLU A 64 -3.23 9.48 10.29
CA GLU A 64 -1.83 9.38 9.90
C GLU A 64 -1.56 7.99 9.32
N MET A 65 -0.59 7.90 8.41
CA MET A 65 -0.10 6.63 7.86
C MET A 65 1.36 6.43 8.23
N ARG A 66 1.72 5.20 8.56
CA ARG A 66 3.10 4.76 8.76
C ARG A 66 3.36 3.53 7.89
N MET A 67 4.51 3.51 7.22
CA MET A 67 5.01 2.33 6.52
C MET A 67 6.35 1.94 7.10
N ASP A 68 6.39 0.78 7.75
CA ASP A 68 7.62 0.15 8.22
C ASP A 68 8.18 -0.76 7.13
N MET A 69 9.51 -0.86 7.08
CA MET A 69 10.26 -1.59 6.05
C MET A 69 11.42 -2.33 6.70
N GLU A 70 11.74 -3.53 6.18
CA GLU A 70 12.86 -4.35 6.62
C GLU A 70 13.58 -4.94 5.40
N ASP A 71 14.91 -5.05 5.48
CA ASP A 71 15.74 -5.70 4.46
C ASP A 71 16.34 -7.03 4.98
N PHE A 72 17.14 -7.69 4.13
CA PHE A 72 17.75 -8.98 4.48
C PHE A 72 19.01 -8.85 5.36
N ASP A 73 19.49 -7.63 5.60
CA ASP A 73 20.54 -7.34 6.59
C ASP A 73 19.95 -7.02 7.98
N ASN A 74 18.64 -7.25 8.14
CA ASN A 74 17.84 -6.92 9.33
C ASN A 74 17.88 -5.42 9.71
N GLN A 75 18.15 -4.54 8.74
CA GLN A 75 17.96 -3.12 8.95
C GLN A 75 16.49 -2.76 8.77
N THR A 76 16.00 -1.84 9.60
CA THR A 76 14.64 -1.33 9.50
C THR A 76 14.63 0.16 9.14
N ARG A 77 13.63 0.57 8.36
CA ARG A 77 13.33 1.97 8.05
C ARG A 77 11.84 2.20 8.16
N TYR A 78 11.44 3.45 8.35
CA TYR A 78 10.05 3.83 8.33
C TYR A 78 9.85 5.20 7.69
N VAL A 79 8.66 5.37 7.14
CA VAL A 79 8.12 6.66 6.73
C VAL A 79 6.75 6.86 7.35
N LYS A 80 6.42 8.11 7.65
CA LYS A 80 5.18 8.52 8.28
C LYS A 80 4.64 9.78 7.62
N TYR A 81 3.32 9.87 7.49
CA TYR A 81 2.61 11.03 6.94
C TYR A 81 1.52 11.41 7.94
N SER A 82 1.53 12.64 8.43
CA SER A 82 0.58 13.11 9.46
C SER A 82 -0.85 13.23 8.95
N SER A 83 -1.05 13.26 7.63
CA SER A 83 -2.36 13.19 6.98
C SER A 83 -2.31 12.22 5.82
N PHE A 84 -3.25 11.27 5.82
CA PHE A 84 -3.43 10.25 4.80
C PHE A 84 -4.92 10.03 4.55
N ASN A 85 -5.31 10.10 3.28
CA ASN A 85 -6.68 9.83 2.84
C ASN A 85 -6.69 9.17 1.46
N VAL A 86 -7.72 8.37 1.21
CA VAL A 86 -7.97 7.69 -0.07
C VAL A 86 -9.41 7.99 -0.47
N GLY A 87 -9.61 8.45 -1.70
CA GLY A 87 -10.95 8.73 -2.25
C GLY A 87 -11.77 7.44 -2.49
N ASP A 88 -13.02 7.61 -2.90
CA ASP A 88 -13.91 6.51 -3.29
C ASP A 88 -13.55 5.92 -4.68
N GLU A 89 -14.30 4.89 -5.09
CA GLU A 89 -14.17 4.26 -6.40
C GLU A 89 -14.38 5.21 -7.59
N SER A 90 -15.31 6.17 -7.48
CA SER A 90 -15.58 7.17 -8.54
C SER A 90 -14.38 8.08 -8.79
N ARG A 91 -13.57 8.28 -7.75
CA ARG A 91 -12.29 9.00 -7.80
C ARG A 91 -11.09 8.07 -7.97
N LYS A 92 -11.33 6.81 -8.35
CA LYS A 92 -10.30 5.77 -8.56
C LYS A 92 -9.36 5.65 -7.37
N TYR A 93 -9.91 5.74 -6.16
CA TYR A 93 -9.15 5.65 -4.91
C TYR A 93 -7.95 6.61 -4.85
N LYS A 94 -8.09 7.84 -5.37
CA LYS A 94 -7.01 8.83 -5.39
C LYS A 94 -6.42 9.04 -3.99
N VAL A 95 -5.10 8.93 -3.85
CA VAL A 95 -4.41 9.13 -2.57
C VAL A 95 -4.09 10.60 -2.32
N THR A 96 -4.21 11.04 -1.06
CA THR A 96 -3.73 12.33 -0.59
C THR A 96 -2.88 12.13 0.66
N LEU A 97 -1.65 12.63 0.63
CA LEU A 97 -0.67 12.53 1.73
C LEU A 97 -0.03 13.89 2.01
N SER A 98 0.28 14.17 3.28
CA SER A 98 1.09 15.33 3.68
C SER A 98 1.77 15.12 5.03
N GLY A 99 2.67 16.05 5.39
CA GLY A 99 3.37 16.06 6.68
C GLY A 99 4.31 14.86 6.86
N PHE A 100 5.16 14.63 5.86
CA PHE A 100 6.17 13.59 5.87
C PHE A 100 7.12 13.71 7.09
N SER A 101 7.40 12.58 7.72
CA SER A 101 8.51 12.36 8.64
C SER A 101 9.01 10.92 8.50
N GLY A 102 10.22 10.62 8.95
CA GLY A 102 10.79 9.27 8.80
C GLY A 102 12.30 9.27 9.00
N ASN A 103 12.90 8.08 8.95
CA ASN A 103 14.34 7.89 9.03
C ASN A 103 14.98 7.52 7.67
N VAL A 104 14.27 7.78 6.58
CA VAL A 104 14.70 7.58 5.19
C VAL A 104 14.04 8.61 4.28
N GLY A 105 14.53 8.83 3.07
CA GLY A 105 14.00 9.87 2.17
C GLY A 105 12.52 9.69 1.80
N ASP A 106 11.82 10.80 1.61
CA ASP A 106 10.41 10.84 1.19
C ASP A 106 10.27 10.48 -0.29
N CYS A 107 9.56 9.39 -0.59
CA CYS A 107 9.17 9.00 -1.94
C CYS A 107 7.76 9.52 -2.32
N PHE A 108 6.84 9.66 -1.37
CA PHE A 108 5.42 9.82 -1.72
C PHE A 108 5.02 11.27 -1.97
N THR A 109 5.68 12.24 -1.33
CA THR A 109 5.34 13.68 -1.45
C THR A 109 6.46 14.56 -1.99
N ASN A 110 7.71 14.08 -2.02
CA ASN A 110 8.86 14.88 -2.46
C ASN A 110 8.90 15.09 -3.98
N SER A 111 8.37 16.24 -4.43
CA SER A 111 8.25 16.60 -5.84
C SER A 111 9.56 16.55 -6.64
N THR A 112 10.73 16.64 -5.99
CA THR A 112 12.04 16.57 -6.66
C THR A 112 12.33 15.22 -7.30
N ILE A 113 11.66 14.14 -6.89
CA ILE A 113 11.87 12.76 -7.39
C ILE A 113 11.08 12.50 -8.69
N GLY A 114 10.10 13.35 -9.05
CA GLY A 114 9.30 13.21 -10.27
C GLY A 114 8.39 11.96 -10.32
N ARG A 115 8.40 11.12 -9.29
CA ARG A 115 7.65 9.84 -9.19
C ARG A 115 6.74 9.76 -7.96
N VAL A 116 6.35 10.93 -7.44
CA VAL A 116 5.51 11.06 -6.23
C VAL A 116 4.12 10.51 -6.45
N ILE A 117 3.61 9.78 -5.47
CA ILE A 117 2.27 9.18 -5.53
C ILE A 117 1.18 10.15 -5.07
N ASN A 118 1.52 11.24 -4.38
CA ASN A 118 0.50 12.17 -3.88
C ASN A 118 -0.39 12.69 -5.02
N SER A 119 -1.71 12.66 -4.80
CA SER A 119 -2.76 12.96 -5.78
C SER A 119 -2.84 12.02 -7.00
N MET A 120 -2.19 10.85 -6.97
CA MET A 120 -2.36 9.82 -8.00
C MET A 120 -3.56 8.92 -7.74
N MET A 121 -4.16 8.46 -8.82
CA MET A 121 -5.22 7.44 -8.83
C MET A 121 -4.60 6.04 -8.71
N PHE A 122 -5.34 5.10 -8.15
CA PHE A 122 -4.86 3.72 -8.03
C PHE A 122 -4.89 3.05 -9.40
N SER A 123 -3.80 2.39 -9.77
CA SER A 123 -3.68 1.67 -11.05
C SER A 123 -3.50 0.17 -10.79
N THR A 124 -4.06 -0.64 -11.69
CA THR A 124 -3.93 -2.10 -11.74
C THR A 124 -3.61 -2.52 -13.17
N TRP A 125 -3.31 -3.81 -13.37
CA TRP A 125 -2.97 -4.35 -14.69
C TRP A 125 -4.08 -4.14 -15.74
N ASP A 126 -5.34 -4.04 -15.31
CA ASP A 126 -6.55 -3.86 -16.12
C ASP A 126 -7.15 -2.44 -16.07
N GLN A 127 -6.63 -1.56 -15.20
CA GLN A 127 -7.06 -0.16 -15.06
C GLN A 127 -5.84 0.74 -14.94
N ASP A 128 -5.40 1.28 -16.08
CA ASP A 128 -4.26 2.20 -16.15
C ASP A 128 -4.71 3.64 -15.83
N ASN A 129 -4.29 4.16 -14.68
CA ASN A 129 -4.57 5.53 -14.24
C ASN A 129 -3.27 6.31 -13.95
N ASP A 130 -2.14 5.85 -14.47
CA ASP A 130 -0.86 6.51 -14.29
C ASP A 130 -0.67 7.69 -15.29
N LYS A 131 0.53 8.27 -15.38
CA LYS A 131 0.84 9.46 -16.19
C LYS A 131 1.80 9.18 -17.34
N ILE A 132 1.96 7.92 -17.74
CA ILE A 132 2.80 7.54 -18.88
C ILE A 132 2.00 6.72 -19.90
N ASN A 133 2.57 6.51 -21.08
CA ASN A 133 1.89 5.78 -22.18
C ASN A 133 1.94 4.25 -22.01
N SER A 134 2.53 3.74 -20.94
CA SER A 134 2.71 2.31 -20.66
C SER A 134 2.17 2.01 -19.27
N ASN A 135 1.61 0.82 -19.05
CA ASN A 135 1.00 0.52 -17.76
C ASN A 135 2.06 0.17 -16.69
N CYS A 136 2.20 1.03 -15.68
CA CYS A 136 3.11 0.83 -14.55
C CYS A 136 2.77 -0.38 -13.69
N ALA A 137 1.49 -0.68 -13.49
CA ALA A 137 1.05 -1.85 -12.73
C ALA A 137 1.46 -3.15 -13.43
N VAL A 138 1.51 -3.17 -14.76
CA VAL A 138 2.02 -4.32 -15.54
C VAL A 138 3.55 -4.44 -15.43
N ASN A 139 4.27 -3.31 -15.44
CA ASN A 139 5.73 -3.28 -15.37
C ASN A 139 6.26 -3.59 -13.96
N GLN A 140 5.65 -3.02 -12.92
CA GLN A 140 6.02 -3.20 -11.51
C GLN A 140 5.27 -4.34 -10.82
N LYS A 141 4.36 -5.03 -11.53
CA LYS A 141 3.61 -6.21 -11.07
C LYS A 141 2.84 -5.97 -9.77
N SER A 142 2.16 -4.84 -9.67
CA SER A 142 1.47 -4.44 -8.45
C SER A 142 0.29 -3.53 -8.72
N GLY A 143 -0.67 -3.52 -7.79
CA GLY A 143 -1.64 -2.44 -7.68
C GLY A 143 -1.07 -1.33 -6.78
N TRP A 144 -0.93 -0.12 -7.31
CA TRP A 144 -0.41 1.01 -6.54
C TRP A 144 -0.85 2.36 -7.12
N TRP A 145 -0.63 3.44 -6.39
CA TRP A 145 -0.80 4.81 -6.85
C TRP A 145 0.36 5.25 -7.76
N HIS A 146 0.55 4.54 -8.87
CA HIS A 146 1.64 4.81 -9.82
C HIS A 146 1.51 6.19 -10.48
N ARG A 147 2.66 6.81 -10.80
CA ARG A 147 2.76 8.07 -11.55
C ARG A 147 3.48 7.90 -12.89
N SER A 148 4.79 7.71 -12.87
CA SER A 148 5.63 7.59 -14.07
C SER A 148 6.97 6.84 -13.85
N CYS A 149 7.02 5.62 -13.32
CA CYS A 149 6.08 4.93 -12.43
C CYS A 149 6.22 5.50 -11.00
N SER A 150 6.19 4.69 -9.95
CA SER A 150 6.44 5.14 -8.57
C SER A 150 7.88 4.88 -8.14
N CYS A 151 8.39 5.66 -7.17
CA CYS A 151 9.67 5.41 -6.51
C CYS A 151 9.61 4.36 -5.39
N ALA A 152 8.44 3.76 -5.16
CA ALA A 152 8.27 2.62 -4.27
C ALA A 152 7.22 1.68 -4.86
N ASN A 153 7.32 0.42 -4.49
CA ASN A 153 6.45 -0.65 -4.91
C ASN A 153 6.18 -1.64 -3.77
N PRO A 154 5.49 -1.23 -2.68
CA PRO A 154 5.31 -2.11 -1.51
C PRO A 154 4.44 -3.34 -1.80
N ASN A 155 3.60 -3.28 -2.84
CA ASN A 155 2.75 -4.38 -3.31
C ASN A 155 3.42 -5.21 -4.44
N GLY A 156 4.72 -5.08 -4.63
CA GLY A 156 5.48 -5.81 -5.65
C GLY A 156 5.64 -7.29 -5.36
N LEU A 157 6.26 -7.99 -6.31
CA LEU A 157 6.65 -9.39 -6.16
C LEU A 157 7.68 -9.54 -5.03
N TYR A 158 7.56 -10.61 -4.27
CA TYR A 158 8.56 -10.98 -3.28
C TYR A 158 9.76 -11.65 -3.97
N LEU A 159 10.82 -10.87 -4.27
CA LEU A 159 12.00 -11.35 -4.99
C LEU A 159 13.23 -11.57 -4.10
N ALA A 160 13.10 -11.25 -2.81
CA ALA A 160 14.08 -11.52 -1.76
C ALA A 160 15.52 -10.98 -2.03
N GLY A 161 15.70 -9.67 -1.86
CA GLY A 161 17.01 -9.01 -1.94
C GLY A 161 17.33 -8.46 -3.33
N GLU A 162 18.60 -8.49 -3.71
CA GLU A 162 19.10 -7.96 -4.98
C GLU A 162 18.42 -8.61 -6.19
N THR A 163 18.08 -7.79 -7.18
CA THR A 163 17.45 -8.22 -8.43
C THR A 163 18.25 -7.69 -9.62
N THR A 164 18.36 -8.50 -10.66
CA THR A 164 19.10 -8.14 -11.88
C THR A 164 18.20 -7.36 -12.84
N GLY A 165 18.13 -6.04 -12.63
CA GLY A 165 17.37 -5.13 -13.51
C GLY A 165 15.84 -5.26 -13.38
N ASN A 166 15.35 -5.93 -12.33
CA ASN A 166 13.93 -6.20 -12.16
C ASN A 166 13.27 -5.26 -11.13
N VAL A 167 12.51 -4.29 -11.63
CA VAL A 167 11.81 -3.29 -10.79
C VAL A 167 10.48 -3.76 -10.20
N SER A 168 10.10 -5.03 -10.41
CA SER A 168 8.84 -5.58 -9.92
C SER A 168 8.88 -6.04 -8.46
N GLY A 169 10.04 -5.96 -7.80
CA GLY A 169 10.20 -6.32 -6.39
C GLY A 169 9.46 -5.39 -5.42
N ILE A 170 9.47 -5.77 -4.13
CA ILE A 170 9.03 -4.90 -3.03
C ILE A 170 10.07 -3.79 -2.82
N THR A 171 9.90 -2.62 -3.41
CA THR A 171 10.98 -1.61 -3.46
C THR A 171 10.66 -0.31 -2.73
N TYR A 172 11.70 0.36 -2.23
CA TYR A 172 11.64 1.75 -1.75
C TYR A 172 12.93 2.48 -2.13
N HIS A 173 12.88 3.21 -3.25
CA HIS A 173 14.05 3.76 -3.92
C HIS A 173 14.94 4.66 -3.04
N PRO A 174 14.41 5.55 -2.19
CA PRO A 174 15.26 6.36 -1.31
C PRO A 174 16.13 5.56 -0.30
N TRP A 175 15.93 4.25 -0.17
CA TRP A 175 16.70 3.40 0.74
C TRP A 175 17.68 2.44 0.04
N ARG A 176 17.17 1.50 -0.75
CA ARG A 176 17.93 0.38 -1.36
C ARG A 176 17.86 0.38 -2.89
N ASP A 177 17.47 1.50 -3.50
CA ASP A 177 17.16 1.66 -4.93
C ASP A 177 15.95 0.84 -5.45
N MET A 178 15.78 0.73 -6.77
CA MET A 178 14.64 0.08 -7.42
C MET A 178 14.87 -1.38 -7.81
N TYR A 179 16.08 -1.90 -7.57
CA TYR A 179 16.52 -3.25 -7.91
C TYR A 179 16.75 -4.10 -6.67
N TYR A 180 16.41 -3.62 -5.47
CA TYR A 180 16.40 -4.42 -4.24
C TYR A 180 14.98 -4.67 -3.75
N SER A 181 14.58 -5.93 -3.64
CA SER A 181 13.32 -6.35 -3.03
C SER A 181 13.49 -6.51 -1.51
N LEU A 182 12.81 -5.65 -0.76
CA LEU A 182 12.74 -5.67 0.68
C LEU A 182 12.19 -7.00 1.21
N LYS A 183 12.57 -7.32 2.45
CA LYS A 183 12.14 -8.52 3.18
C LYS A 183 10.70 -8.37 3.67
N SER A 184 10.31 -7.18 4.10
CA SER A 184 8.93 -6.89 4.49
C SER A 184 8.61 -5.41 4.35
N THR A 185 7.33 -5.12 4.10
CA THR A 185 6.75 -3.79 4.28
C THR A 185 5.44 -3.93 5.03
N ARG A 186 5.11 -2.92 5.85
CA ARG A 186 3.87 -2.91 6.63
C ARG A 186 3.29 -1.51 6.64
N LEU A 187 2.19 -1.32 5.91
CA LEU A 187 1.42 -0.07 5.91
C LEU A 187 0.34 -0.11 7.00
N MET A 188 0.28 0.94 7.80
CA MET A 188 -0.60 1.05 8.95
C MET A 188 -1.17 2.46 9.03
N VAL A 189 -2.37 2.59 9.58
CA VAL A 189 -3.03 3.88 9.77
C VAL A 189 -3.50 4.06 11.21
N ARG A 190 -3.43 5.29 11.73
CA ARG A 190 -3.87 5.64 13.07
C ARG A 190 -4.72 6.90 13.02
N ARG A 191 -5.86 6.89 13.72
CA ARG A 191 -6.71 8.07 13.82
C ARG A 191 -6.02 9.15 14.64
N VAL A 192 -6.02 10.38 14.14
CA VAL A 192 -5.47 11.57 14.81
C VAL A 192 -6.66 12.38 15.30
N ALA A 193 -7.12 12.07 16.52
CA ALA A 193 -8.31 12.64 17.19
C ALA A 193 -9.62 12.52 16.38
#